data_AF-A0A952MIY8-F1
#
_entry.id   AF-A0A952MIY8-F1
#
_cell.length_a   1.000
_cell.length_b   1.000
_cell.length_c   1.000
_cell.angle_alpha   90.00
_cell.angle_beta   90.00
_cell.angle_gamma   90.00
#
_symmetry.space_group_name_H-M   'P 1'
#
loop_
_entity.id
_entity.type
_entity.pdbx_description
1 polymer ?
#
loop_
_entity_poly.entity_id
_entity_poly.type
_entity_poly.pdbx_seq_one_letter_code
_entity_poly.pdbx_strand_id
1 'polypeptide(L)'
;MNQGLVQIVTYYATKPHKELSELLLNKSKDNLISILTDLLTAYINDKNSSSLREFVTVSIAGYKHNPNKLGYNGYKQNSAIGAEPISCEAKPKNIQTEGYDQKKSKPKLNGEGGFNDYTIERLKKQLPEKRAVGTYTRMASFNFSHYCNYPKIKINYLNKKAIERNQKYFNKNFYHFLMESK
;
A
#
# COMPACT_ATOMS: atom_id res chain seq x y z
N MET A 1 5.05 15.84 17.67
CA MET A 1 4.15 16.38 16.61
C MET A 1 4.18 17.89 16.69
N ASN A 2 4.26 18.59 15.55
CA ASN A 2 4.36 20.05 15.48
C ASN A 2 3.17 20.72 16.19
N GLN A 3 3.42 21.69 17.08
CA GLN A 3 2.35 22.37 17.83
C GLN A 3 1.38 23.12 16.92
N GLY A 4 1.84 23.65 15.78
CA GLY A 4 1.00 24.28 14.77
C GLY A 4 0.03 23.28 14.12
N LEU A 5 0.49 22.05 13.88
CA LEU A 5 -0.36 20.97 13.37
C LEU A 5 -1.41 20.56 14.41
N VAL A 6 -1.01 20.39 15.68
CA VAL A 6 -1.94 20.09 16.78
C VAL A 6 -3.03 21.17 16.86
N GLN A 7 -2.65 22.44 16.78
CA GLN A 7 -3.60 23.56 16.82
C GLN A 7 -4.61 23.50 15.66
N ILE A 8 -4.14 23.31 14.43
CA ILE A 8 -5.02 23.26 13.25
C ILE A 8 -5.97 22.07 13.31
N VAL A 9 -5.48 20.88 13.67
CA VAL A 9 -6.31 19.67 13.77
C VAL A 9 -7.37 19.84 14.87
N THR A 10 -6.99 20.40 16.01
CA THR A 10 -7.93 20.72 17.09
C THR A 10 -8.98 21.74 16.63
N TYR A 11 -8.58 22.81 15.92
CA TYR A 11 -9.52 23.79 15.39
C TYR A 11 -10.47 23.15 14.37
N TYR A 12 -9.96 22.36 13.44
CA TYR A 12 -10.78 21.63 12.47
C TYR A 12 -11.82 20.72 13.17
N ALA A 13 -11.44 20.07 14.27
CA ALA A 13 -12.31 19.15 15.00
C ALA A 13 -13.32 19.84 15.94
N THR A 14 -13.03 21.06 16.41
CA THR A 14 -13.77 21.68 17.53
C THR A 14 -14.36 23.06 17.24
N LYS A 15 -13.95 23.72 16.15
CA LYS A 15 -14.32 25.10 15.83
C LYS A 15 -15.06 25.20 14.49
N PRO A 16 -15.88 26.24 14.29
CA PRO A 16 -16.50 26.53 13.01
C PRO A 16 -15.47 26.73 11.89
N HIS A 17 -15.86 26.41 10.65
CA HIS A 17 -15.00 26.57 9.47
C HIS A 17 -14.45 27.99 9.31
N LYS A 18 -15.20 29.02 9.75
CA LYS A 18 -14.76 30.42 9.71
C LYS A 18 -13.52 30.65 10.57
N GLU A 19 -13.53 30.20 11.83
CA GLU A 19 -12.38 30.34 12.75
C GLU A 19 -11.16 29.56 12.26
N LEU A 20 -11.37 28.37 11.69
CA LEU A 20 -10.29 27.62 11.04
C LEU A 20 -9.70 28.40 9.86
N SER A 21 -10.54 29.00 9.01
CA SER A 21 -10.10 29.76 7.85
C SER A 21 -9.27 30.98 8.28
N GLU A 22 -9.71 31.72 9.29
CA GLU A 22 -8.97 32.85 9.87
C GLU A 22 -7.62 32.39 10.44
N LEU A 23 -7.60 31.28 11.18
CA LEU A 23 -6.35 30.70 11.71
C LEU A 23 -5.36 30.36 10.59
N LEU A 24 -5.83 29.79 9.47
CA LEU A 24 -4.99 29.41 8.33
C LEU A 24 -4.48 30.64 7.58
N LEU A 25 -5.33 31.65 7.35
CA LEU A 25 -4.96 32.90 6.67
C LEU A 25 -3.90 33.70 7.44
N ASN A 26 -3.90 33.59 8.77
CA ASN A 26 -2.92 34.26 9.64
C ASN A 26 -1.56 33.54 9.71
N LYS A 27 -1.39 32.37 9.05
CA LYS A 27 -0.11 31.66 9.00
C LYS A 27 0.67 32.03 7.75
N SER A 28 1.99 32.15 7.89
CA SER A 28 2.87 32.32 6.74
C SER A 28 2.83 31.09 5.82
N LYS A 29 3.16 31.31 4.54
CA LYS A 29 3.25 30.24 3.55
C LYS A 29 4.21 29.13 3.99
N ASP A 30 5.37 29.48 4.54
CA ASP A 30 6.37 28.51 4.99
C ASP A 30 5.86 27.66 6.17
N ASN A 31 5.14 28.27 7.11
CA ASN A 31 4.50 27.54 8.20
C ASN A 31 3.44 26.58 7.68
N LEU A 32 2.62 26.99 6.71
CA LEU A 32 1.62 26.12 6.09
C LEU A 32 2.26 24.95 5.35
N ILE A 33 3.34 25.18 4.61
CA ILE A 33 4.10 24.12 3.92
C ILE A 33 4.66 23.12 4.93
N SER A 34 5.28 23.59 6.02
CA SER A 34 5.81 22.72 7.08
C SER A 34 4.71 21.87 7.71
N ILE A 35 3.58 22.49 8.08
CA ILE A 35 2.44 21.79 8.70
C ILE A 35 1.84 20.76 7.75
N LEU A 36 1.65 21.09 6.47
CA LEU A 36 1.13 20.16 5.48
C LEU A 36 2.09 18.97 5.29
N THR A 37 3.39 19.23 5.25
CA THR A 37 4.42 18.19 5.16
C THR A 37 4.38 17.28 6.38
N ASP A 38 4.23 17.84 7.58
CA ASP A 38 4.11 17.06 8.82
C ASP A 38 2.84 16.21 8.83
N LEU A 39 1.70 16.75 8.38
CA LEU A 39 0.44 16.03 8.30
C LEU A 39 0.54 14.86 7.31
N LEU A 40 1.08 15.09 6.12
CA LEU A 40 1.30 14.04 5.11
C LEU A 40 2.27 12.97 5.63
N THR A 41 3.33 13.39 6.31
CA THR A 41 4.33 12.47 6.90
C THR A 41 3.71 11.61 7.99
N ALA A 42 2.94 12.20 8.91
CA ALA A 42 2.24 11.47 9.95
C ALA A 42 1.27 10.45 9.34
N TYR A 43 0.48 10.88 8.36
CA TYR A 43 -0.56 10.04 7.76
C TYR A 43 0.00 8.91 6.88
N ILE A 44 1.04 9.17 6.08
CA ILE A 44 1.71 8.13 5.28
C ILE A 44 2.34 7.05 6.17
N ASN A 45 2.87 7.42 7.34
CA ASN A 45 3.52 6.50 8.26
C ASN A 45 2.57 5.87 9.31
N ASP A 46 1.30 6.29 9.37
CA ASP A 46 0.31 5.70 10.27
C ASP A 46 0.05 4.24 9.90
N LYS A 47 0.26 3.32 10.84
CA LYS A 47 0.07 1.88 10.64
C LYS A 47 -1.33 1.52 10.10
N ASN A 48 -2.35 2.33 10.40
CA ASN A 48 -3.75 2.11 10.05
C ASN A 48 -4.23 2.90 8.82
N SER A 49 -3.42 3.81 8.28
CA SER A 49 -3.80 4.63 7.11
C SER A 49 -3.60 3.89 5.78
N SER A 50 -4.41 2.87 5.53
CA SER A 50 -4.34 2.09 4.29
C SER A 50 -4.84 2.87 3.07
N SER A 51 -5.94 3.63 3.20
CA SER A 51 -6.63 4.23 2.05
C SER A 51 -5.78 5.23 1.24
N LEU A 52 -5.08 6.17 1.88
CA LEU A 52 -4.23 7.12 1.13
C LEU A 52 -3.02 6.41 0.52
N ARG A 53 -2.40 5.46 1.24
CA ARG A 53 -1.29 4.68 0.69
C ARG A 53 -1.72 3.84 -0.50
N GLU A 54 -2.90 3.24 -0.45
CA GLU A 54 -3.52 2.54 -1.56
C GLU A 54 -3.75 3.48 -2.74
N PHE A 55 -4.37 4.64 -2.51
CA PHE A 55 -4.59 5.67 -3.54
C PHE A 55 -3.28 6.09 -4.22
N VAL A 56 -2.25 6.43 -3.44
CA VAL A 56 -0.93 6.83 -3.96
C VAL A 56 -0.31 5.69 -4.75
N THR A 57 -0.36 4.46 -4.24
CA THR A 57 0.22 3.27 -4.91
C THR A 57 -0.45 3.02 -6.26
N VAL A 58 -1.79 3.04 -6.30
CA VAL A 58 -2.60 2.85 -7.52
C VAL A 58 -2.32 3.97 -8.54
N SER A 59 -2.24 5.21 -8.06
CA SER A 59 -1.97 6.39 -8.90
C SER A 59 -0.57 6.33 -9.53
N ILE A 60 0.47 6.02 -8.74
CA ILE A 60 1.84 5.85 -9.23
C ILE A 60 1.93 4.71 -10.25
N ALA A 61 1.16 3.64 -10.06
CA ALA A 61 1.10 2.51 -10.98
C ALA A 61 0.30 2.79 -12.27
N GLY A 62 -0.25 4.00 -12.44
CA GLY A 62 -0.99 4.43 -13.64
C GLY A 62 -2.44 3.94 -13.70
N TYR A 63 -3.03 3.58 -12.56
CA TYR A 63 -4.44 3.16 -12.47
C TYR A 63 -5.30 4.31 -11.96
N LYS A 64 -6.57 4.35 -12.39
CA LYS A 64 -7.58 5.24 -11.82
C LYS A 64 -8.10 4.64 -10.52
N HIS A 65 -8.14 5.42 -9.45
CA HIS A 65 -8.66 4.97 -8.16
C HIS A 65 -10.18 4.74 -8.19
N ASN A 66 -10.65 3.69 -7.52
CA ASN A 66 -12.07 3.42 -7.33
C ASN A 66 -12.51 3.80 -5.91
N PRO A 67 -13.32 4.86 -5.72
CA PRO A 67 -13.74 5.31 -4.39
C PRO A 67 -14.81 4.41 -3.72
N ASN A 68 -15.58 3.63 -4.49
CA ASN A 68 -16.80 2.94 -4.01
C ASN A 68 -16.53 1.48 -3.60
N LYS A 69 -15.58 1.27 -2.68
CA LYS A 69 -14.89 -0.01 -2.48
C LYS A 69 -15.81 -1.19 -2.06
N LEU A 70 -16.03 -2.12 -3.00
CA LEU A 70 -16.23 -3.56 -2.79
C LEU A 70 -15.38 -4.29 -3.85
N GLY A 71 -14.12 -4.61 -3.53
CA GLY A 71 -13.17 -5.28 -4.44
C GLY A 71 -11.90 -4.46 -4.74
N TYR A 72 -11.57 -4.31 -6.02
CA TYR A 72 -10.31 -3.74 -6.52
C TYR A 72 -10.12 -2.25 -6.20
N ASN A 73 -8.88 -1.83 -5.94
CA ASN A 73 -8.52 -0.45 -5.58
C ASN A 73 -8.47 0.51 -6.78
N GLY A 74 -8.28 -0.02 -7.99
CA GLY A 74 -8.23 0.79 -9.19
C GLY A 74 -8.36 -0.01 -10.47
N TYR A 75 -8.46 0.70 -11.59
CA TYR A 75 -8.63 0.11 -12.91
C TYR A 75 -7.91 0.95 -13.99
N LYS A 76 -7.57 0.32 -15.10
CA LYS A 76 -7.12 0.98 -16.33
C LYS A 76 -7.83 0.38 -17.54
N GLN A 77 -8.07 1.21 -18.55
CA GLN A 77 -8.63 0.73 -19.80
C GLN A 77 -7.63 -0.19 -20.50
N ASN A 78 -8.15 -1.28 -21.07
CA ASN A 78 -7.35 -2.14 -21.91
C ASN A 78 -7.19 -1.51 -23.30
N SER A 79 -6.01 -1.64 -23.90
CA SER A 79 -5.70 -1.01 -25.20
C SER A 79 -6.37 -1.71 -26.38
N ALA A 80 -6.92 -2.91 -26.18
CA ALA A 80 -7.65 -3.65 -27.20
C ALA A 80 -9.13 -3.21 -27.26
N ILE A 81 -9.65 -3.00 -28.48
CA ILE A 81 -11.04 -2.62 -28.72
C ILE A 81 -11.98 -3.70 -28.16
N GLY A 82 -12.90 -3.29 -27.28
CA GLY A 82 -13.87 -4.20 -26.65
C GLY A 82 -13.33 -5.05 -25.50
N ALA A 83 -12.08 -4.85 -25.07
CA ALA A 83 -11.51 -5.63 -23.99
C ALA A 83 -11.86 -5.09 -22.59
N GLU A 84 -12.05 -5.99 -21.64
CA GLU A 84 -12.38 -5.68 -20.25
C GLU A 84 -11.30 -4.81 -19.58
N PRO A 85 -11.69 -3.86 -18.70
CA PRO A 85 -10.76 -3.07 -17.90
C PRO A 85 -9.83 -3.95 -17.05
N ILE A 86 -8.58 -3.54 -16.94
CA ILE A 86 -7.60 -4.22 -16.10
C ILE A 86 -7.71 -3.65 -14.69
N SER A 87 -8.24 -4.44 -13.77
CA SER A 87 -8.35 -4.09 -12.35
C SER A 87 -7.04 -4.35 -11.60
N CYS A 88 -6.77 -3.54 -10.56
CA CYS A 88 -5.64 -3.72 -9.66
C CYS A 88 -6.06 -3.72 -8.19
N GLU A 89 -5.34 -4.51 -7.41
CA GLU A 89 -5.43 -4.51 -5.95
C GLU A 89 -4.09 -4.08 -5.37
N ALA A 90 -4.11 -3.09 -4.48
CA ALA A 90 -2.95 -2.57 -3.79
C ALA A 90 -3.05 -2.97 -2.31
N LYS A 91 -2.00 -3.66 -1.81
CA LYS A 91 -1.88 -4.05 -0.40
C LYS A 91 -0.58 -3.49 0.17
N PRO A 92 -0.57 -2.25 0.70
CA PRO A 92 0.60 -1.69 1.35
C PRO A 92 1.00 -2.54 2.56
N LYS A 93 2.30 -2.83 2.70
CA LYS A 93 2.85 -3.57 3.83
C LYS A 93 3.68 -2.65 4.72
N ASN A 94 3.40 -2.67 6.02
CA ASN A 94 4.17 -1.93 7.00
C ASN A 94 5.48 -2.67 7.35
N ILE A 95 6.59 -1.93 7.44
CA ILE A 95 7.85 -2.43 7.98
C ILE A 95 8.17 -1.62 9.24
N GLN A 96 8.38 -2.33 10.35
CA GLN A 96 8.91 -1.70 11.56
C GLN A 96 10.43 -1.61 11.47
N THR A 97 10.93 -0.41 11.24
CA THR A 97 12.37 -0.11 11.20
C THR A 97 12.94 0.23 12.58
N GLU A 98 12.09 0.70 13.50
CA GLU A 98 12.50 0.97 14.88
C GLU A 98 12.91 -0.32 15.60
N GLY A 99 14.09 -0.28 16.25
CA GLY A 99 14.68 -1.45 16.89
C GLY A 99 14.97 -2.61 15.95
N TYR A 100 14.97 -2.40 14.62
CA TYR A 100 15.16 -3.49 13.63
C TYR A 100 16.46 -4.26 13.87
N ASP A 101 17.52 -3.55 14.23
CA ASP A 101 18.82 -4.14 14.49
C ASP A 101 18.88 -4.92 15.82
N GLN A 102 17.93 -4.68 16.73
CA GLN A 102 17.79 -5.37 18.02
C GLN A 102 16.93 -6.64 17.92
N LYS A 103 16.21 -6.85 16.80
CA LYS A 103 15.35 -8.03 16.61
C LYS A 103 16.17 -9.27 16.26
N LYS A 104 15.94 -10.38 16.99
CA LYS A 104 16.52 -11.71 16.70
C LYS A 104 16.12 -12.24 15.33
N SER A 105 14.86 -12.04 14.94
CA SER A 105 14.35 -12.32 13.59
C SER A 105 14.02 -11.01 12.89
N LYS A 106 14.75 -10.73 11.80
CA LYS A 106 14.62 -9.49 11.03
C LYS A 106 13.56 -9.69 9.94
N PRO A 107 12.36 -9.09 10.05
CA PRO A 107 11.31 -9.24 9.05
C PRO A 107 11.76 -8.58 7.74
N LYS A 108 11.68 -9.32 6.63
CA LYS A 108 12.12 -8.85 5.31
C LYS A 108 10.94 -8.71 4.35
N LEU A 109 11.05 -7.78 3.41
CA LEU A 109 10.23 -7.74 2.22
C LEU A 109 10.61 -8.90 1.31
N ASN A 110 9.64 -9.75 1.05
CA ASN A 110 9.77 -11.00 0.28
C ASN A 110 8.69 -11.06 -0.82
N GLY A 111 8.11 -9.91 -1.19
CA GLY A 111 7.04 -9.84 -2.17
C GLY A 111 5.75 -10.55 -1.76
N GLU A 112 5.52 -10.74 -0.45
CA GLU A 112 4.34 -11.43 0.04
C GLU A 112 3.05 -10.62 -0.03
N GLY A 113 1.96 -11.35 -0.20
CA GLY A 113 0.59 -10.84 -0.21
C GLY A 113 -0.38 -11.89 0.33
N GLY A 114 -1.63 -11.48 0.51
CA GLY A 114 -2.70 -12.35 0.96
C GLY A 114 -4.00 -12.06 0.23
N PHE A 115 -4.70 -13.11 -0.17
CA PHE A 115 -6.09 -13.03 -0.59
C PHE A 115 -6.99 -13.32 0.61
N ASN A 116 -7.56 -12.26 1.19
CA ASN A 116 -8.44 -12.35 2.35
C ASN A 116 -9.91 -12.58 1.95
N ASP A 117 -10.26 -12.28 0.69
CA ASP A 117 -11.63 -12.30 0.18
C ASP A 117 -11.91 -13.56 -0.68
N TYR A 118 -11.38 -14.70 -0.26
CA TYR A 118 -11.67 -15.97 -0.92
C TYR A 118 -13.03 -16.49 -0.43
N THR A 119 -14.09 -16.19 -1.19
CA THR A 119 -15.42 -16.73 -0.90
C THR A 119 -15.42 -18.26 -1.03
N ILE A 120 -16.30 -18.94 -0.29
CA ILE A 120 -16.48 -20.39 -0.38
C ILE A 120 -16.77 -20.81 -1.84
N GLU A 121 -17.48 -19.99 -2.60
CA GLU A 121 -17.78 -20.23 -4.02
C GLU A 121 -16.54 -20.19 -4.92
N ARG A 122 -15.67 -19.19 -4.78
CA ARG A 122 -14.38 -19.13 -5.49
C ARG A 122 -13.49 -20.31 -5.12
N LEU A 123 -13.48 -20.67 -3.83
CA LEU A 123 -12.74 -21.81 -3.32
C LEU A 123 -13.21 -23.13 -3.93
N LYS A 124 -14.54 -23.35 -4.02
CA LYS A 124 -15.14 -24.54 -4.61
C LYS A 124 -14.84 -24.69 -6.09
N LYS A 125 -14.70 -23.57 -6.82
CA LYS A 125 -14.34 -23.58 -8.25
C LYS A 125 -12.85 -23.88 -8.50
N GLN A 126 -11.99 -23.67 -7.50
CA GLN A 126 -10.53 -23.68 -7.65
C GLN A 126 -9.81 -24.81 -6.89
N LEU A 127 -10.49 -25.56 -6.02
CA LEU A 127 -9.93 -26.74 -5.34
C LEU A 127 -10.39 -28.05 -6.00
N PRO A 128 -9.54 -29.10 -6.02
CA PRO A 128 -9.94 -30.43 -6.47
C PRO A 128 -11.04 -31.04 -5.56
N GLU A 129 -11.86 -31.92 -6.14
CA GLU A 129 -13.16 -32.39 -5.59
C GLU A 129 -13.14 -32.99 -4.18
N LYS A 130 -11.98 -33.41 -3.64
CA LYS A 130 -11.89 -33.99 -2.28
C LYS A 130 -10.97 -33.20 -1.37
N ARG A 131 -11.58 -32.64 -0.33
CA ARG A 131 -10.92 -31.92 0.76
C ARG A 131 -10.77 -32.84 1.97
N ALA A 132 -9.61 -32.84 2.63
CA ALA A 132 -9.41 -33.55 3.89
C ALA A 132 -10.16 -32.86 5.04
N VAL A 133 -10.88 -33.64 5.84
CA VAL A 133 -11.61 -33.17 7.03
C VAL A 133 -10.63 -32.48 8.00
N GLY A 134 -10.96 -31.25 8.43
CA GLY A 134 -10.12 -30.45 9.35
C GLY A 134 -9.33 -29.31 8.71
N THR A 135 -9.38 -29.12 7.39
CA THR A 135 -8.66 -28.03 6.69
C THR A 135 -9.52 -26.79 6.51
N TYR A 136 -9.16 -25.66 7.13
CA TYR A 136 -9.76 -24.34 6.90
C TYR A 136 -8.81 -23.48 6.04
N THR A 137 -9.22 -23.10 4.82
CA THR A 137 -8.51 -22.10 3.99
C THR A 137 -9.26 -20.79 4.08
N ARG A 138 -8.91 -19.97 5.07
CA ARG A 138 -9.48 -18.61 5.19
C ARG A 138 -8.61 -17.55 4.52
N MET A 139 -7.37 -17.87 4.14
CA MET A 139 -6.45 -16.95 3.47
C MET A 139 -5.46 -17.76 2.63
N ALA A 140 -5.24 -17.35 1.37
CA ALA A 140 -4.09 -17.80 0.60
C ALA A 140 -3.01 -16.72 0.73
N SER A 141 -1.96 -17.00 1.50
CA SER A 141 -0.75 -16.19 1.50
C SER A 141 0.21 -16.71 0.43
N PHE A 142 0.94 -15.79 -0.20
CA PHE A 142 1.97 -16.11 -1.16
C PHE A 142 3.16 -15.18 -0.94
N ASN A 143 4.32 -15.54 -1.46
CA ASN A 143 5.53 -14.73 -1.46
C ASN A 143 6.25 -14.89 -2.81
N PHE A 144 7.38 -14.21 -2.99
CA PHE A 144 8.13 -14.21 -4.25
C PHE A 144 8.43 -15.61 -4.80
N SER A 145 8.69 -16.63 -3.97
CA SER A 145 8.98 -17.98 -4.48
C SER A 145 7.81 -18.64 -5.18
N HIS A 146 6.58 -18.17 -4.93
CA HIS A 146 5.38 -18.73 -5.56
C HIS A 146 5.15 -18.22 -6.97
N TYR A 147 5.72 -17.07 -7.31
CA TYR A 147 5.44 -16.39 -8.57
C TYR A 147 6.69 -15.95 -9.34
N CYS A 148 7.90 -16.17 -8.82
CA CYS A 148 9.15 -15.70 -9.42
C CYS A 148 9.33 -16.11 -10.90
N ASN A 149 8.79 -17.27 -11.27
CA ASN A 149 8.87 -17.80 -12.64
C ASN A 149 7.61 -17.53 -13.47
N TYR A 150 6.67 -16.72 -12.97
CA TYR A 150 5.44 -16.44 -13.69
C TYR A 150 5.69 -15.43 -14.82
N PRO A 151 5.52 -15.82 -16.10
CA PRO A 151 5.98 -15.01 -17.23
C PRO A 151 5.18 -13.72 -17.43
N LYS A 152 4.01 -13.58 -16.80
CA LYS A 152 3.15 -12.39 -16.93
C LYS A 152 3.40 -11.34 -15.86
N ILE A 153 4.41 -11.51 -15.00
CA ILE A 153 4.74 -10.48 -14.01
C ILE A 153 5.33 -9.27 -14.70
N LYS A 154 4.77 -8.11 -14.41
CA LYS A 154 5.23 -6.82 -14.90
C LYS A 154 5.40 -5.86 -13.73
N ILE A 155 6.56 -5.24 -13.65
CA ILE A 155 6.83 -4.15 -12.71
C ILE A 155 6.38 -2.85 -13.38
N ASN A 156 5.36 -2.21 -12.79
CA ASN A 156 4.81 -0.95 -13.33
C ASN A 156 5.57 0.28 -12.84
N TYR A 157 6.15 0.22 -11.64
CA TYR A 157 6.95 1.29 -11.05
C TYR A 157 7.99 0.70 -10.12
N LEU A 158 9.20 1.26 -10.17
CA LEU A 158 10.31 0.86 -9.33
C LEU A 158 11.22 2.04 -9.00
N ASN A 159 11.36 2.38 -7.72
CA ASN A 159 12.35 3.36 -7.27
C ASN A 159 13.65 2.64 -6.89
N LYS A 160 14.52 2.40 -7.87
CA LYS A 160 15.79 1.66 -7.67
C LYS A 160 16.66 2.29 -6.58
N LYS A 161 16.83 3.62 -6.58
CA LYS A 161 17.61 4.35 -5.55
C LYS A 161 17.06 4.15 -4.14
N ALA A 162 15.74 4.10 -3.97
CA ALA A 162 15.15 3.84 -2.68
C ALA A 162 15.38 2.40 -2.23
N ILE A 163 15.31 1.43 -3.15
CA ILE A 163 15.54 0.00 -2.86
C ILE A 163 17.00 -0.24 -2.48
N GLU A 164 17.96 0.32 -3.21
CA GLU A 164 19.39 0.23 -2.92
C GLU A 164 19.71 0.74 -1.52
N ARG A 165 19.23 1.95 -1.17
CA ARG A 165 19.40 2.53 0.18
C ARG A 165 18.79 1.68 1.29
N ASN A 166 17.83 0.82 0.96
CA ASN A 166 17.05 0.02 1.91
C ASN A 166 17.28 -1.49 1.77
N GLN A 167 18.35 -1.93 1.08
CA GLN A 167 18.62 -3.34 0.75
C GLN A 167 18.50 -4.29 1.96
N LYS A 168 18.94 -3.84 3.15
CA LYS A 168 18.91 -4.65 4.39
C LYS A 168 17.51 -5.11 4.81
N TYR A 169 16.46 -4.46 4.33
CA TYR A 169 15.06 -4.79 4.60
C TYR A 169 14.46 -5.76 3.58
N PHE A 170 15.20 -6.18 2.56
CA PHE A 170 14.71 -7.10 1.53
C PHE A 170 15.26 -8.52 1.70
N ASN A 171 14.44 -9.49 1.30
CA ASN A 171 14.88 -10.85 1.04
C ASN A 171 15.82 -10.84 -0.18
N LYS A 172 16.89 -11.64 -0.13
CA LYS A 172 17.93 -11.65 -1.16
C LYS A 172 17.36 -11.91 -2.57
N ASN A 173 16.54 -12.96 -2.72
CA ASN A 173 16.01 -13.35 -4.03
C ASN A 173 15.06 -12.30 -4.59
N PHE A 174 14.19 -11.75 -3.72
CA PHE A 174 13.27 -10.69 -4.13
C PHE A 174 14.02 -9.40 -4.48
N TYR A 175 15.06 -9.03 -3.74
CA TYR A 175 15.91 -7.89 -4.06
C TYR A 175 16.57 -8.04 -5.44
N HIS A 176 17.18 -9.19 -5.73
CA HIS A 176 17.81 -9.43 -7.03
C HIS A 176 16.80 -9.31 -8.17
N PHE A 177 15.63 -9.95 -8.03
CA PHE A 177 14.55 -9.82 -8.99
C PHE A 177 14.15 -8.36 -9.28
N LEU A 178 14.01 -7.54 -8.24
CA LEU A 178 13.68 -6.12 -8.42
C LEU A 178 14.82 -5.36 -9.11
N MET A 179 16.08 -5.59 -8.74
CA MET A 179 17.21 -4.85 -9.30
C MET A 179 17.54 -5.24 -10.75
N GLU A 180 17.38 -6.51 -11.09
CA GLU A 180 17.61 -7.09 -12.42
C GLU A 180 16.46 -6.82 -13.39
N SER A 181 15.29 -6.44 -12.89
CA SER A 181 14.18 -6.03 -13.73
C SER A 181 14.53 -4.78 -14.55
N LYS A 182 14.30 -4.87 -15.86
CA LYS A 182 14.50 -3.78 -16.83
C LYS A 182 13.37 -2.78 -16.74
#